data_AF-A0A317JT23-F1
#
_entry.id   AF-A0A317JT23-F1
#
_cell.length_a   1.000
_cell.length_b   1.000
_cell.length_c   1.000
_cell.angle_alpha   90.00
_cell.angle_beta   90.00
_cell.angle_gamma   90.00
#
_symmetry.space_group_name_H-M   'P 1'
#
loop_
_entity.id
_entity.type
_entity.pdbx_description
1 polymer ?
#
loop_
_entity_poly.entity_id
_entity_poly.type
_entity_poly.pdbx_seq_one_letter_code
_entity_poly.pdbx_strand_id
1 'polypeptide(L)'
;MKDNFGNAVGDAFRSVMLFLPKAVAFIAILVVGWLIAKAVLKIVDKVLERVHFDRAVERGGIKTALARSRYDASDIVAKLAHYAVLLVTLLLAFGIWGPNPISDLLHGVVAWLPKAFVAIVIVVVAAAIANAVKDIISSALGGLSYGRVLANIASIFILGLGIIAALNQIGVATAVTTPVLIAVLATIGGILVVGVGGGLVRPMQSRWENWLSRAEQESQMIATHARAYQAGRRDVEARVSQPVAPYAESERTQPVAPYASADPTQPVAPYASADPTQPVPPYADSERTQPTTPRQPTAEQAVDNESTMIIPPTENFRR
;
A
#
# COMPACT_ATOMS: atom_id res chain seq x y z
N MET A 1 72.42 10.95 25.87
CA MET A 1 71.53 11.23 24.70
C MET A 1 71.60 10.14 23.62
N LYS A 2 72.76 9.50 23.39
CA LYS A 2 72.89 8.37 22.45
C LYS A 2 72.18 7.08 22.90
N ASP A 3 72.07 6.85 24.21
CA ASP A 3 71.46 5.64 24.77
C ASP A 3 69.94 5.59 24.55
N ASN A 4 69.29 6.75 24.46
CA ASN A 4 67.85 6.85 24.19
C ASN A 4 67.50 6.46 22.75
N PHE A 5 68.42 6.62 21.80
CA PHE A 5 68.17 6.34 20.38
C PHE A 5 68.23 4.84 20.09
N GLY A 6 69.19 4.13 20.69
CA GLY A 6 69.26 2.67 20.58
C GLY A 6 68.05 1.97 21.19
N ASN A 7 67.57 2.46 22.34
CA ASN A 7 66.37 1.94 23.00
C ASN A 7 65.11 2.21 22.18
N ALA A 8 64.94 3.44 21.64
CA ALA A 8 63.80 3.78 20.79
C ALA A 8 63.75 2.94 19.49
N VAL A 9 64.90 2.67 18.86
CA VAL A 9 64.98 1.82 17.67
C VAL A 9 64.69 0.35 18.02
N GLY A 10 65.20 -0.13 19.16
CA GLY A 10 64.92 -1.48 19.65
C GLY A 10 63.43 -1.71 19.95
N ASP A 11 62.78 -0.74 20.59
CA ASP A 11 61.34 -0.79 20.89
C ASP A 11 60.47 -0.71 19.63
N ALA A 12 60.87 0.10 18.64
CA ALA A 12 60.22 0.15 17.34
C ALA A 12 60.34 -1.18 16.59
N PHE A 13 61.53 -1.78 16.58
CA PHE A 13 61.77 -3.08 15.94
C PHE A 13 60.97 -4.20 16.61
N ARG A 14 60.91 -4.21 17.95
CA ARG A 14 60.10 -5.16 18.72
C ARG A 14 58.61 -5.01 18.40
N SER A 15 58.12 -3.78 18.26
CA SER A 15 56.73 -3.50 17.88
C SER A 15 56.40 -4.02 16.47
N VAL A 16 57.31 -3.84 15.51
CA VAL A 16 57.16 -4.36 14.14
C VAL A 16 57.15 -5.90 14.15
N MET A 17 58.02 -6.54 14.93
CA MET A 17 58.04 -8.00 15.04
C MET A 17 56.78 -8.60 15.66
N LEU A 18 56.10 -7.86 16.55
CA LEU A 18 54.81 -8.28 17.12
C LEU A 18 53.61 -7.95 16.21
N PHE A 19 53.75 -6.94 15.35
CA PHE A 19 52.73 -6.54 14.37
C PHE A 19 52.66 -7.51 13.18
N LEU A 20 53.82 -7.99 12.70
CA LEU A 20 53.92 -8.75 11.46
C LEU A 20 53.08 -10.05 11.45
N PRO A 21 53.09 -10.89 12.51
CA PRO A 21 52.25 -12.10 12.54
C PRO A 21 50.75 -11.78 12.50
N LYS A 22 50.32 -10.72 13.19
CA LYS A 22 48.92 -10.27 13.20
C LYS A 22 48.50 -9.73 11.83
N ALA A 23 49.38 -9.00 11.15
CA ALA A 23 49.13 -8.51 9.79
C ALA A 23 48.97 -9.66 8.78
N VAL A 24 49.81 -10.70 8.87
CA VAL A 24 49.67 -11.89 8.03
C VAL A 24 48.34 -12.61 8.30
N ALA A 25 47.97 -12.79 9.57
CA ALA A 25 46.68 -13.37 9.93
C ALA A 25 45.49 -12.53 9.42
N PHE A 26 45.57 -11.21 9.51
CA PHE A 26 44.56 -10.28 8.97
C PHE A 26 44.35 -10.48 7.47
N ILE A 27 45.44 -10.50 6.69
CA ILE A 27 45.38 -10.71 5.24
C ILE A 27 44.83 -12.11 4.92
N ALA A 28 45.25 -13.14 5.66
CA ALA A 28 44.75 -14.50 5.47
C ALA A 28 43.22 -14.58 5.66
N ILE A 29 42.68 -13.95 6.71
CA ILE A 29 41.22 -13.89 6.94
C ILE A 29 40.52 -13.18 5.78
N LEU A 30 41.05 -12.04 5.30
CA LEU A 30 40.44 -11.32 4.18
C LEU A 30 40.41 -12.15 2.89
N VAL A 31 41.49 -12.86 2.58
CA VAL A 31 41.55 -13.74 1.39
C VAL A 31 40.52 -14.87 1.49
N VAL A 32 40.47 -15.55 2.64
CA VAL A 32 39.52 -16.64 2.88
C VAL A 32 38.08 -16.13 2.83
N GLY A 33 37.77 -15.02 3.51
CA GLY A 33 36.42 -14.49 3.50
C GLY A 33 35.99 -13.89 2.16
N TRP A 34 36.91 -13.37 1.34
CA TRP A 34 36.61 -13.00 -0.04
C TRP A 34 36.20 -14.21 -0.90
N LEU A 35 36.89 -15.34 -0.75
CA LEU A 35 36.51 -16.61 -1.40
C LEU A 35 35.11 -17.05 -0.96
N ILE A 36 34.82 -17.00 0.35
CA ILE A 36 33.50 -17.33 0.90
C ILE A 36 32.44 -16.37 0.36
N ALA A 37 32.69 -15.06 0.35
CA ALA A 37 31.77 -14.06 -0.16
C ALA A 37 31.42 -14.30 -1.64
N LYS A 38 32.39 -14.74 -2.46
CA LYS A 38 32.16 -15.10 -3.85
C LYS A 38 31.34 -16.38 -4.00
N ALA A 39 31.51 -17.35 -3.11
CA ALA A 39 30.65 -18.55 -3.08
C ALA A 39 29.21 -18.19 -2.68
N VAL A 40 29.04 -17.36 -1.65
CA VAL A 40 27.72 -16.89 -1.19
C VAL A 40 27.01 -16.11 -2.29
N LEU A 41 27.70 -15.22 -3.01
CA LEU A 41 27.14 -14.51 -4.17
C LEU A 41 26.44 -15.47 -5.13
N LYS A 42 27.15 -16.52 -5.57
CA LYS A 42 26.62 -17.51 -6.51
C LYS A 42 25.44 -18.31 -5.95
N ILE A 43 25.47 -18.62 -4.65
CA ILE A 43 24.40 -19.36 -4.00
C ILE A 43 23.14 -18.50 -3.91
N VAL A 44 23.28 -17.26 -3.44
CA VAL A 44 22.16 -16.31 -3.28
C VAL A 44 21.54 -16.01 -4.63
N ASP A 45 22.36 -15.71 -5.64
CA ASP A 45 21.92 -15.48 -7.01
C ASP A 45 21.04 -16.63 -7.55
N LYS A 46 21.57 -17.86 -7.47
CA LYS A 46 20.86 -19.08 -7.90
C LYS A 46 19.56 -19.35 -7.11
N VAL A 47 19.52 -18.98 -5.83
CA VAL A 47 18.32 -19.11 -4.99
C VAL A 47 17.28 -18.07 -5.41
N LEU A 48 17.69 -16.82 -5.66
CA LEU A 48 16.80 -15.72 -6.05
C LEU A 48 16.19 -15.93 -7.43
N GLU A 49 16.98 -16.41 -8.40
CA GLU A 49 16.48 -16.85 -9.70
C GLU A 49 15.43 -17.96 -9.55
N ARG A 50 15.69 -18.96 -8.69
CA ARG A 50 14.81 -20.11 -8.49
C ARG A 50 13.47 -19.73 -7.86
N VAL A 51 13.42 -18.72 -7.00
CA VAL A 51 12.16 -18.21 -6.43
C VAL A 51 11.46 -17.22 -7.35
N HIS A 52 11.97 -16.99 -8.56
CA HIS A 52 11.47 -15.99 -9.51
C HIS A 52 11.33 -14.60 -8.89
N PHE A 53 12.33 -14.21 -8.08
CA PHE A 53 12.34 -12.91 -7.40
C PHE A 53 12.11 -11.76 -8.38
N ASP A 54 12.76 -11.83 -9.54
CA ASP A 54 12.63 -10.82 -10.58
C ASP A 54 11.18 -10.70 -11.06
N ARG A 55 10.45 -11.81 -11.21
CA ARG A 55 9.02 -11.76 -11.60
C ARG A 55 8.14 -11.10 -10.55
N ALA A 56 8.43 -11.30 -9.26
CA ALA A 56 7.69 -10.66 -8.18
C ALA A 56 7.91 -9.13 -8.20
N VAL A 57 9.14 -8.69 -8.45
CA VAL A 57 9.52 -7.28 -8.53
C VAL A 57 9.02 -6.63 -9.83
N GLU A 58 9.13 -7.34 -10.96
CA GLU A 58 8.69 -6.87 -12.28
C GLU A 58 7.20 -6.58 -12.32
N ARG A 59 6.38 -7.48 -11.73
CA ARG A 59 4.94 -7.26 -11.64
C ARG A 59 4.65 -5.97 -10.87
N GLY A 60 5.46 -5.64 -9.85
CA GLY A 60 5.32 -4.54 -8.89
C GLY A 60 5.35 -3.11 -9.43
N GLY A 61 5.49 -2.93 -10.75
CA GLY A 61 5.72 -1.61 -11.35
C GLY A 61 7.14 -1.05 -11.08
N ILE A 62 7.95 -1.76 -10.29
CA ILE A 62 9.35 -1.42 -10.00
C ILE A 62 10.22 -1.56 -11.27
N LYS A 63 9.73 -2.31 -12.27
CA LYS A 63 10.38 -2.47 -13.58
C LYS A 63 10.71 -1.13 -14.24
N THR A 64 9.88 -0.09 -14.14
CA THR A 64 10.20 1.20 -14.77
C THR A 64 11.33 1.95 -14.05
N ALA A 65 11.47 1.75 -12.73
CA ALA A 65 12.56 2.32 -11.94
C ALA A 65 13.89 1.54 -12.16
N LEU A 66 13.81 0.21 -12.29
CA LEU A 66 14.98 -0.65 -12.52
C LEU A 66 15.37 -0.79 -13.99
N ALA A 67 14.48 -0.59 -14.97
CA ALA A 67 14.77 -0.71 -16.40
C ALA A 67 15.80 0.31 -16.91
N ARG A 68 16.10 1.34 -16.10
CA ARG A 68 17.17 2.29 -16.38
C ARG A 68 18.55 1.81 -15.88
N SER A 69 18.58 0.72 -15.13
CA SER A 69 19.77 0.03 -14.61
C SER A 69 20.05 -1.22 -15.44
N ARG A 70 21.33 -1.58 -15.62
CA ARG A 70 21.73 -2.85 -16.27
C ARG A 70 21.67 -4.07 -15.35
N TYR A 71 21.16 -3.92 -14.14
CA TYR A 71 21.13 -4.97 -13.12
C TYR A 71 19.69 -5.32 -12.77
N ASP A 72 19.43 -6.63 -12.66
CA ASP A 72 18.15 -7.15 -12.20
C ASP A 72 18.00 -7.01 -10.68
N ALA A 73 16.78 -7.20 -10.17
CA ALA A 73 16.51 -7.03 -8.75
C ALA A 73 17.24 -8.11 -7.93
N SER A 74 17.30 -9.33 -8.46
CA SER A 74 18.05 -10.46 -7.92
C SER A 74 19.56 -10.17 -7.81
N ASP A 75 20.17 -9.62 -8.87
CA ASP A 75 21.58 -9.23 -8.90
C ASP A 75 21.94 -8.25 -7.78
N ILE A 76 21.08 -7.25 -7.55
CA ILE A 76 21.31 -6.22 -6.54
C ILE A 76 21.32 -6.86 -5.15
N VAL A 77 20.38 -7.75 -4.87
CA VAL A 77 20.29 -8.44 -3.58
C VAL A 77 21.45 -9.43 -3.42
N ALA A 78 21.84 -10.15 -4.47
CA ALA A 78 22.98 -11.06 -4.44
C ALA A 78 24.29 -10.31 -4.17
N LYS A 79 24.50 -9.15 -4.80
CA LYS A 79 25.63 -8.26 -4.50
C LYS A 79 25.58 -7.71 -3.09
N LEU A 80 24.41 -7.34 -2.59
CA LEU A 80 24.25 -6.89 -1.21
C LEU A 80 24.67 -7.99 -0.23
N ALA A 81 24.28 -9.25 -0.49
CA ALA A 81 24.71 -10.39 0.31
C ALA A 81 26.23 -10.63 0.21
N HIS A 82 26.83 -10.46 -0.97
CA HIS A 82 28.29 -10.53 -1.14
C HIS A 82 29.02 -9.50 -0.28
N TYR A 83 28.62 -8.23 -0.37
CA TYR A 83 29.21 -7.16 0.45
C TYR A 83 28.94 -7.35 1.93
N ALA A 84 27.78 -7.89 2.30
CA ALA A 84 27.46 -8.24 3.68
C ALA A 84 28.45 -9.26 4.26
N VAL A 85 28.74 -10.34 3.53
CA VAL A 85 29.74 -11.35 3.96
C VAL A 85 31.14 -10.75 4.01
N LEU A 86 31.49 -9.90 3.03
CA LEU A 86 32.77 -9.21 3.02
C LEU A 86 32.91 -8.27 4.22
N LEU A 87 31.85 -7.58 4.61
CA LEU A 87 31.80 -6.70 5.77
C LEU A 87 31.99 -7.48 7.08
N VAL A 88 31.30 -8.63 7.22
CA VAL A 88 31.49 -9.53 8.38
C VAL A 88 32.93 -10.07 8.41
N THR A 89 33.49 -10.44 7.27
CA THR A 89 34.90 -10.84 7.15
C THR A 89 35.84 -9.72 7.62
N LEU A 90 35.57 -8.49 7.18
CA LEU A 90 36.36 -7.32 7.56
C LEU A 90 36.30 -7.08 9.07
N LEU A 91 35.12 -7.23 9.68
CA LEU A 91 34.95 -7.17 11.13
C LEU A 91 35.79 -8.24 11.85
N LEU A 92 35.73 -9.49 11.40
CA LEU A 92 36.54 -10.59 11.97
C LEU A 92 38.05 -10.32 11.82
N ALA A 93 38.46 -9.79 10.68
CA ALA A 93 39.86 -9.45 10.44
C ALA A 93 40.32 -8.33 11.41
N PHE A 94 39.56 -7.24 11.53
CA PHE A 94 39.87 -6.17 12.48
C PHE A 94 39.82 -6.62 13.94
N GLY A 95 39.04 -7.65 14.27
CA GLY A 95 38.98 -8.24 15.61
C GLY A 95 40.33 -8.77 16.12
N ILE A 96 41.27 -9.15 15.24
CA ILE A 96 42.62 -9.60 15.64
C ILE A 96 43.40 -8.50 16.37
N TRP A 97 43.11 -7.23 16.07
CA TRP A 97 43.76 -6.07 16.69
C TRP A 97 43.15 -5.70 18.04
N GLY A 98 42.04 -6.33 18.42
CA GLY A 98 41.28 -6.02 19.63
C GLY A 98 40.20 -4.94 19.42
N PRO A 99 39.55 -4.49 20.51
CA PRO A 99 38.50 -3.49 20.46
C PRO A 99 39.03 -2.18 19.85
N ASN A 100 38.39 -1.72 18.78
CA ASN A 100 38.77 -0.48 18.11
C ASN A 100 37.53 0.25 17.54
N PRO A 101 37.60 1.58 17.35
CA PRO A 101 36.46 2.33 16.84
C PRO A 101 35.96 1.85 15.47
N ILE A 102 36.86 1.30 14.63
CA ILE A 102 36.50 0.79 13.30
C ILE A 102 35.66 -0.48 13.44
N SER A 103 36.00 -1.39 14.35
CA SER A 103 35.22 -2.60 14.63
C SER A 103 33.84 -2.26 15.20
N ASP A 104 33.73 -1.21 16.01
CA ASP A 104 32.45 -0.77 16.57
C ASP A 104 31.52 -0.25 15.46
N LEU A 105 32.05 0.56 14.54
CA LEU A 105 31.31 1.01 13.35
C LEU A 105 30.91 -0.17 12.46
N LEU A 106 31.84 -1.10 12.19
CA LEU A 106 31.56 -2.31 11.41
C LEU A 106 30.48 -3.16 12.08
N HIS A 107 30.51 -3.33 13.41
CA HIS A 107 29.46 -4.00 14.17
C HIS A 107 28.09 -3.34 13.98
N GLY A 108 28.02 -2.01 14.03
CA GLY A 108 26.80 -1.26 13.78
C GLY A 108 26.21 -1.54 12.39
N VAL A 109 27.05 -1.53 11.36
CA VAL A 109 26.62 -1.83 9.98
C VAL A 109 26.24 -3.31 9.84
N VAL A 110 27.00 -4.25 10.41
CA VAL A 110 26.68 -5.68 10.40
C VAL A 110 25.35 -5.97 11.13
N ALA A 111 25.06 -5.29 12.25
CA ALA A 111 23.79 -5.41 12.94
C ALA A 111 22.60 -4.81 12.15
N TRP A 112 22.88 -3.96 11.17
CA TRP A 112 21.89 -3.40 10.25
C TRP A 112 21.56 -4.34 9.07
N LEU A 113 22.46 -5.24 8.66
CA LEU A 113 22.23 -6.20 7.58
C LEU A 113 20.94 -7.04 7.75
N PRO A 114 20.64 -7.66 8.91
CA PRO A 114 19.40 -8.39 9.10
C PRO A 114 18.15 -7.52 8.90
N LYS A 115 18.21 -6.27 9.34
CA LYS A 115 17.12 -5.30 9.15
C LYS A 115 16.92 -4.98 7.68
N ALA A 116 18.01 -4.78 6.93
CA ALA A 116 17.97 -4.56 5.49
C ALA A 116 17.35 -5.76 4.75
N PHE A 117 17.69 -6.99 5.15
CA PHE A 117 17.08 -8.20 4.58
C PHE A 117 15.56 -8.22 4.80
N VAL A 118 15.09 -8.00 6.03
CA VAL A 118 13.65 -7.95 6.33
C VAL A 118 12.96 -6.83 5.54
N ALA A 119 13.60 -5.67 5.38
CA ALA A 119 13.07 -4.57 4.57
C ALA A 119 12.88 -4.96 3.10
N ILE A 120 13.86 -5.65 2.49
CA ILE A 120 13.74 -6.15 1.11
C ILE A 120 12.55 -7.13 1.00
N VAL A 121 12.41 -8.06 1.95
CA VAL A 121 11.28 -9.00 1.98
C VAL A 121 9.95 -8.26 2.05
N ILE A 122 9.82 -7.24 2.90
CA ILE A 122 8.61 -6.41 3.01
C ILE A 122 8.27 -5.73 1.68
N VAL A 123 9.26 -5.12 0.99
CA VAL A 123 9.04 -4.48 -0.31
C VAL A 123 8.52 -5.48 -1.34
N VAL A 124 9.09 -6.69 -1.37
CA VAL A 124 8.72 -7.73 -2.33
C VAL A 124 7.29 -8.22 -2.08
N VAL A 125 6.94 -8.48 -0.82
CA VAL A 125 5.58 -8.88 -0.44
C VAL A 125 4.58 -7.78 -0.75
N ALA A 126 4.88 -6.53 -0.40
CA ALA A 126 4.02 -5.39 -0.69
C ALA A 126 3.83 -5.17 -2.20
N ALA A 127 4.89 -5.30 -2.99
CA ALA A 127 4.81 -5.23 -4.45
C ALA A 127 3.91 -6.34 -5.01
N ALA A 128 4.07 -7.58 -4.54
CA ALA A 128 3.23 -8.70 -4.96
C ALA A 128 1.73 -8.43 -4.65
N ILE A 129 1.42 -7.96 -3.45
CA ILE A 129 0.05 -7.60 -3.04
C ILE A 129 -0.49 -6.45 -3.90
N ALA A 130 0.31 -5.40 -4.12
CA ALA A 130 -0.08 -4.24 -4.92
C ALA A 130 -0.47 -4.62 -6.36
N ASN A 131 0.15 -5.64 -6.95
CA ASN A 131 -0.22 -6.13 -8.28
C ASN A 131 -1.45 -6.99 -8.26
N ALA A 132 -1.55 -7.91 -7.29
CA ALA A 132 -2.74 -8.74 -7.15
C ALA A 132 -3.99 -7.85 -7.01
N VAL A 133 -3.91 -6.80 -6.20
CA VAL A 133 -4.98 -5.81 -6.05
C VAL A 133 -5.23 -5.03 -7.34
N LYS A 134 -4.19 -4.62 -8.06
CA LYS A 134 -4.32 -3.95 -9.36
C LYS A 134 -5.06 -4.84 -10.37
N ASP A 135 -4.70 -6.11 -10.45
CA ASP A 135 -5.28 -7.08 -11.39
C ASP A 135 -6.75 -7.35 -11.03
N ILE A 136 -7.07 -7.51 -9.73
CA ILE A 136 -8.44 -7.68 -9.24
C ILE A 136 -9.30 -6.46 -9.58
N ILE A 137 -8.84 -5.24 -9.24
CA ILE A 137 -9.61 -4.00 -9.48
C ILE A 137 -9.79 -3.77 -10.98
N SER A 138 -8.73 -3.97 -11.78
CA SER A 138 -8.80 -3.75 -13.22
C SER A 138 -9.68 -4.78 -13.93
N SER A 139 -9.77 -6.00 -13.42
CA SER A 139 -10.67 -7.04 -13.93
C SER A 139 -12.12 -6.77 -13.52
N ALA A 140 -12.35 -6.41 -12.24
CA ALA A 140 -13.68 -6.13 -11.71
C ALA A 140 -14.31 -4.87 -12.33
N LEU A 141 -13.49 -3.85 -12.63
CA LEU A 141 -13.92 -2.58 -13.20
C LEU A 141 -13.58 -2.46 -14.70
N GLY A 142 -13.27 -3.57 -15.37
CA GLY A 142 -12.77 -3.59 -16.76
C GLY A 142 -13.70 -2.96 -17.79
N GLY A 143 -15.01 -2.85 -17.48
CA GLY A 143 -16.01 -2.17 -18.32
C GLY A 143 -16.07 -0.64 -18.16
N LEU A 144 -15.34 -0.07 -17.19
CA LEU A 144 -15.35 1.36 -16.90
C LEU A 144 -14.00 1.99 -17.28
N SER A 145 -14.03 3.14 -17.97
CA SER A 145 -12.81 3.87 -18.37
C SER A 145 -11.93 4.27 -17.19
N TYR A 146 -12.52 4.50 -16.01
CA TYR A 146 -11.81 4.83 -14.77
C TYR A 146 -11.23 3.62 -14.02
N GLY A 147 -11.65 2.39 -14.32
CA GLY A 147 -11.25 1.19 -13.58
C GLY A 147 -9.73 0.99 -13.51
N ARG A 148 -9.03 1.32 -14.60
CA ARG A 148 -7.56 1.25 -14.67
C ARG A 148 -6.86 2.34 -13.84
N VAL A 149 -7.43 3.54 -13.77
CA VAL A 149 -6.90 4.63 -12.96
C VAL A 149 -7.02 4.27 -11.49
N LEU A 150 -8.19 3.79 -11.05
CA LEU A 150 -8.40 3.38 -9.67
C LEU A 150 -7.48 2.23 -9.24
N ALA A 151 -7.33 1.22 -10.11
CA ALA A 151 -6.43 0.09 -9.88
C ALA A 151 -4.97 0.54 -9.70
N ASN A 152 -4.51 1.51 -10.51
CA ASN A 152 -3.18 2.09 -10.38
C ASN A 152 -3.02 2.87 -9.06
N ILE A 153 -3.99 3.70 -8.69
CA ILE A 153 -3.94 4.48 -7.43
C ILE A 153 -3.87 3.54 -6.23
N ALA A 154 -4.71 2.51 -6.19
CA ALA A 154 -4.72 1.52 -5.10
C ALA A 154 -3.38 0.76 -5.01
N SER A 155 -2.84 0.34 -6.15
CA SER A 155 -1.54 -0.34 -6.24
C SER A 155 -0.39 0.55 -5.75
N ILE A 156 -0.35 1.82 -6.17
CA ILE A 156 0.65 2.79 -5.72
C ILE A 156 0.52 3.04 -4.22
N PHE A 157 -0.69 3.14 -3.69
CA PHE A 157 -0.93 3.33 -2.26
C PHE A 157 -0.40 2.15 -1.44
N ILE A 158 -0.72 0.91 -1.83
CA ILE A 158 -0.23 -0.30 -1.16
C ILE A 158 1.30 -0.40 -1.23
N LEU A 159 1.87 -0.15 -2.42
CA LEU A 159 3.33 -0.14 -2.60
C LEU A 159 3.99 0.94 -1.73
N GLY A 160 3.40 2.14 -1.66
CA GLY A 160 3.85 3.24 -0.81
C GLY A 160 3.87 2.87 0.67
N LEU A 161 2.80 2.22 1.17
CA LEU A 161 2.78 1.70 2.54
C LEU A 161 3.84 0.63 2.78
N GLY A 162 4.06 -0.27 1.81
CA GLY A 162 5.14 -1.26 1.86
C GLY A 162 6.53 -0.64 1.93
N ILE A 163 6.78 0.41 1.14
CA ILE A 163 8.04 1.17 1.16
C ILE A 163 8.22 1.83 2.53
N ILE A 164 7.20 2.48 3.08
CA ILE A 164 7.26 3.10 4.41
C ILE A 164 7.58 2.04 5.47
N ALA A 165 6.93 0.88 5.44
CA ALA A 165 7.21 -0.22 6.36
C ALA A 165 8.66 -0.74 6.24
N ALA A 166 9.17 -0.89 5.01
CA ALA A 166 10.56 -1.30 4.77
C ALA A 166 11.58 -0.26 5.25
N LEU A 167 11.33 1.03 5.02
CA LEU A 167 12.15 2.12 5.53
C LEU A 167 12.15 2.15 7.06
N ASN A 168 11.02 1.81 7.68
CA ASN A 168 10.91 1.69 9.14
C ASN A 168 11.76 0.55 9.69
N GLN A 169 11.78 -0.59 9.00
CA GLN A 169 12.62 -1.72 9.37
C GLN A 169 14.12 -1.37 9.34
N ILE A 170 14.55 -0.62 8.35
CA ILE A 170 15.94 -0.14 8.19
C ILE A 170 16.37 0.82 9.32
N GLY A 171 15.44 1.40 10.08
CA GLY A 171 15.75 2.31 11.19
C GLY A 171 16.12 3.74 10.76
N VAL A 172 16.11 4.04 9.46
CA VAL A 172 16.17 5.43 8.95
C VAL A 172 14.91 6.20 9.36
N ALA A 173 13.79 5.49 9.52
CA ALA A 173 12.49 6.11 9.77
C ALA A 173 12.34 6.78 11.13
N THR A 174 13.01 6.34 12.19
CA THR A 174 12.80 6.97 13.51
C THR A 174 13.31 8.40 13.55
N ALA A 175 14.42 8.69 12.84
CA ALA A 175 15.02 10.01 12.80
C ALA A 175 14.32 10.99 11.83
N VAL A 176 13.76 10.49 10.72
CA VAL A 176 13.22 11.35 9.64
C VAL A 176 11.73 11.14 9.42
N THR A 177 11.23 9.91 9.41
CA THR A 177 9.82 9.60 9.11
C THR A 177 8.90 9.94 10.28
N THR A 178 9.29 9.70 11.53
CA THR A 178 8.46 10.05 12.70
C THR A 178 8.17 11.56 12.76
N PRO A 179 9.18 12.45 12.63
CA PRO A 179 8.92 13.88 12.56
C PRO A 179 8.02 14.28 11.38
N VAL A 180 8.22 13.68 10.20
CA VAL A 180 7.38 13.97 9.02
C VAL A 180 5.94 13.49 9.22
N LEU A 181 5.71 12.29 9.75
CA LEU A 181 4.38 11.78 10.06
C LEU A 181 3.69 12.66 11.11
N ILE A 182 4.41 13.01 12.19
CA ILE A 182 3.91 13.94 13.21
C ILE A 182 3.58 15.28 12.56
N ALA A 183 4.43 15.82 11.68
CA ALA A 183 4.18 17.09 11.01
C ALA A 183 2.93 17.02 10.11
N VAL A 184 2.76 15.97 9.32
CA VAL A 184 1.59 15.79 8.44
C VAL A 184 0.32 15.63 9.27
N LEU A 185 0.33 14.76 10.28
CA LEU A 185 -0.82 14.54 11.17
C LEU A 185 -1.13 15.79 12.00
N ALA A 186 -0.12 16.50 12.49
CA ALA A 186 -0.28 17.77 13.21
C ALA A 186 -0.79 18.86 12.27
N THR A 187 -0.44 18.84 10.99
CA THR A 187 -0.98 19.77 10.00
C THR A 187 -2.46 19.47 9.74
N ILE A 188 -2.81 18.21 9.47
CA ILE A 188 -4.21 17.81 9.24
C ILE A 188 -5.05 18.06 10.50
N GLY A 189 -4.56 17.63 11.66
CA GLY A 189 -5.19 17.85 12.95
C GLY A 189 -5.28 19.34 13.28
N GLY A 190 -4.24 20.12 13.01
CA GLY A 190 -4.22 21.57 13.17
C GLY A 190 -5.26 22.27 12.29
N ILE A 191 -5.35 21.89 11.01
CA ILE A 191 -6.38 22.40 10.08
C ILE A 191 -7.79 22.06 10.60
N LEU A 192 -8.00 20.84 11.09
CA LEU A 192 -9.28 20.42 11.68
C LEU A 192 -9.62 21.20 12.94
N VAL A 193 -8.67 21.33 13.88
CA VAL A 193 -8.85 22.05 15.14
C VAL A 193 -9.11 23.53 14.88
N VAL A 194 -8.39 24.15 13.95
CA VAL A 194 -8.59 25.57 13.58
C VAL A 194 -9.90 25.76 12.80
N GLY A 195 -10.23 24.86 11.87
CA GLY A 195 -11.46 24.92 11.08
C GLY A 195 -12.72 24.70 11.92
N VAL A 196 -12.73 23.66 12.76
CA VAL A 196 -13.87 23.32 13.63
C VAL A 196 -13.91 24.21 14.87
N GLY A 197 -12.76 24.47 15.50
CA GLY A 197 -12.66 25.25 16.73
C GLY A 197 -12.62 26.78 16.53
N GLY A 198 -12.19 27.28 15.37
CA GLY A 198 -12.10 28.72 15.09
C GLY A 198 -13.24 29.29 14.25
N GLY A 199 -13.76 28.54 13.27
CA GLY A 199 -14.76 29.04 12.31
C GLY A 199 -16.18 28.48 12.46
N LEU A 200 -16.33 27.28 13.03
CA LEU A 200 -17.60 26.54 13.03
C LEU A 200 -18.27 26.39 14.39
N VAL A 201 -17.71 26.96 15.45
CA VAL A 201 -18.28 26.89 16.81
C VAL A 201 -19.72 27.40 16.84
N ARG A 202 -19.98 28.56 16.23
CA ARG A 202 -21.32 29.19 16.18
C ARG A 202 -22.36 28.33 15.41
N PRO A 203 -22.09 27.86 14.18
CA PRO A 203 -23.06 27.00 13.46
C PRO A 203 -23.20 25.58 14.06
N MET A 204 -22.18 25.08 14.77
CA MET A 204 -22.29 23.80 15.49
C MET A 204 -23.19 23.92 16.71
N GLN A 205 -23.10 25.03 17.45
CA GLN A 205 -23.98 25.34 18.58
C GLN A 205 -25.46 25.40 18.13
N SER A 206 -25.75 26.11 17.04
CA SER A 206 -27.13 26.19 16.53
C SER A 206 -27.68 24.86 16.03
N ARG A 207 -26.83 23.99 15.46
CA ARG A 207 -27.25 22.63 15.08
C ARG A 207 -27.51 21.74 16.29
N TRP A 208 -26.74 21.88 17.35
CA TRP A 208 -26.92 21.10 18.58
C TRP A 208 -28.22 21.49 19.29
N GLU A 209 -28.53 22.78 19.36
CA GLU A 209 -29.80 23.31 19.88
C GLU A 209 -31.00 22.78 19.08
N ASN A 210 -30.88 22.73 17.75
CA ASN A 210 -31.92 22.17 16.87
C ASN A 210 -32.08 20.66 17.04
N TRP A 211 -31.00 19.93 17.33
CA TRP A 211 -31.05 18.49 17.56
C TRP A 211 -31.64 18.15 18.93
N LEU A 212 -31.25 18.91 19.97
CA LEU A 212 -31.82 18.79 21.31
C LEU A 212 -33.32 19.11 21.33
N SER A 213 -33.74 20.20 20.66
CA SER A 213 -35.16 20.56 20.58
C SER A 213 -36.00 19.56 19.79
N ARG A 214 -35.45 18.95 18.73
CA ARG A 214 -36.12 17.84 18.02
C ARG A 214 -36.22 16.58 18.86
N ALA A 215 -35.15 16.21 19.59
CA ALA A 215 -35.17 15.09 20.51
C ALA A 215 -36.22 15.31 21.62
N GLU A 216 -36.38 16.55 22.09
CA GLU A 216 -37.39 16.89 23.09
C GLU A 216 -38.82 16.75 22.51
N GLN A 217 -39.06 17.23 21.29
CA GLN A 217 -40.35 17.05 20.59
C GLN A 217 -40.68 15.58 20.32
N GLU A 218 -39.69 14.79 19.88
CA GLU A 218 -39.87 13.36 19.61
C GLU A 218 -40.07 12.57 20.91
N SER A 219 -39.41 12.97 22.00
CA SER A 219 -39.63 12.39 23.33
C SER A 219 -41.06 12.61 23.83
N GLN A 220 -41.69 13.75 23.54
CA GLN A 220 -43.08 14.00 23.90
C GLN A 220 -44.06 13.14 23.07
N MET A 221 -43.74 12.89 21.80
CA MET A 221 -44.52 11.98 20.94
C MET A 221 -44.36 10.51 21.34
N ILE A 222 -43.16 10.10 21.77
CA ILE A 222 -42.92 8.75 22.32
C ILE A 222 -43.64 8.59 23.66
N ALA A 223 -43.65 9.62 24.51
CA ALA A 223 -44.36 9.60 25.78
C ALA A 223 -45.88 9.45 25.60
N THR A 224 -46.49 10.04 24.56
CA THR A 224 -47.91 9.86 24.25
C THR A 224 -48.20 8.47 23.67
N HIS A 225 -47.38 7.96 22.76
CA HIS A 225 -47.52 6.60 22.22
C HIS A 225 -47.33 5.51 23.30
N ALA A 226 -46.38 5.69 24.21
CA ALA A 226 -46.16 4.78 25.33
C ALA A 226 -47.38 4.72 26.27
N ARG A 227 -48.03 5.87 26.55
CA ARG A 227 -49.27 5.92 27.35
C ARG A 227 -50.44 5.23 26.65
N ALA A 228 -50.59 5.42 25.34
CA ALA A 228 -51.65 4.76 24.55
C ALA A 228 -51.45 3.24 24.47
N TYR A 229 -50.20 2.78 24.29
CA TYR A 229 -49.87 1.36 24.26
C TYR A 229 -50.11 0.68 25.61
N GLN A 230 -49.78 1.37 26.72
CA GLN A 230 -50.06 0.88 28.08
C GLN A 230 -51.55 0.81 28.38
N ALA A 231 -52.36 1.74 27.87
CA ALA A 231 -53.82 1.70 28.02
C ALA A 231 -54.42 0.49 27.28
N GLY A 232 -54.07 0.29 26.01
CA GLY A 232 -54.56 -0.85 25.23
C GLY A 232 -54.15 -2.21 25.81
N ARG A 233 -52.95 -2.32 26.39
CA ARG A 233 -52.50 -3.56 27.04
C ARG A 233 -53.35 -3.93 28.26
N ARG A 234 -53.76 -2.96 29.08
CA ARG A 234 -54.64 -3.19 30.24
C ARG A 234 -56.03 -3.66 29.80
N ASP A 235 -56.55 -3.12 28.70
CA ASP A 235 -57.85 -3.53 28.15
C ASP A 235 -57.83 -4.97 27.63
N VAL A 236 -56.71 -5.39 27.02
CA VAL A 236 -56.50 -6.77 26.59
C VAL A 236 -56.38 -7.71 27.79
N GLU A 237 -55.60 -7.35 28.81
CA GLU A 237 -55.48 -8.15 30.04
C GLU A 237 -56.82 -8.29 30.77
N ALA A 238 -57.67 -7.24 30.78
CA ALA A 238 -59.02 -7.28 31.35
C ALA A 238 -59.98 -8.19 30.56
N ARG A 239 -59.82 -8.29 29.23
CA ARG A 239 -60.60 -9.22 28.40
C ARG A 239 -60.13 -10.66 28.53
N VAL A 240 -58.82 -10.89 28.67
CA VAL A 240 -58.23 -12.24 28.80
C VAL A 240 -58.55 -12.87 30.17
N SER A 241 -58.83 -12.06 31.20
CA SER A 241 -59.17 -12.56 32.54
C SER A 241 -60.66 -12.84 32.76
N GLN A 242 -61.51 -12.70 31.74
CA GLN A 242 -62.92 -13.15 31.81
C GLN A 242 -63.01 -14.67 31.63
N PRO A 243 -63.58 -15.43 32.59
CA PRO A 243 -63.78 -16.87 32.44
C PRO A 243 -64.81 -17.15 31.33
N VAL A 244 -64.38 -17.80 30.25
CA VAL A 244 -65.27 -18.30 29.20
C VAL A 244 -66.01 -19.53 29.73
N ALA A 245 -67.32 -19.41 29.97
CA ALA A 245 -68.15 -20.50 30.43
C ALA A 245 -68.31 -21.57 29.33
N PRO A 246 -68.22 -22.88 29.65
CA PRO A 246 -68.38 -23.92 28.65
C PRO A 246 -69.87 -24.21 28.37
N TYR A 247 -70.19 -24.29 27.07
CA TYR A 247 -71.39 -24.86 26.43
C TYR A 247 -72.78 -24.26 26.74
N ALA A 248 -73.41 -23.70 25.70
CA ALA A 248 -74.85 -23.84 25.45
C ALA A 248 -75.12 -23.79 23.94
N GLU A 249 -76.09 -24.58 23.54
CA GLU A 249 -76.22 -25.24 22.25
C GLU A 249 -77.14 -24.50 21.26
N SER A 250 -76.89 -24.75 19.98
CA SER A 250 -77.81 -24.67 18.83
C SER A 250 -78.44 -23.33 18.45
N GLU A 251 -78.06 -22.80 17.28
CA GLU A 251 -79.04 -22.37 16.27
C GLU A 251 -78.51 -22.59 14.84
N ARG A 252 -79.45 -22.93 13.96
CA ARG A 252 -79.30 -23.81 12.80
C ARG A 252 -78.70 -23.12 11.57
N THR A 253 -77.86 -23.84 10.86
CA THR A 253 -77.40 -23.54 9.50
C THR A 253 -78.56 -23.58 8.50
N GLN A 254 -78.73 -22.50 7.73
CA GLN A 254 -79.60 -22.48 6.54
C GLN A 254 -78.85 -23.02 5.30
N PRO A 255 -79.52 -23.72 4.37
CA PRO A 255 -78.88 -24.36 3.23
C PRO A 255 -78.68 -23.38 2.07
N VAL A 256 -77.46 -23.33 1.53
CA VAL A 256 -77.12 -22.60 0.30
C VAL A 256 -77.38 -23.52 -0.90
N ALA A 257 -78.17 -23.04 -1.87
CA ALA A 257 -78.55 -23.77 -3.08
C ALA A 257 -77.37 -23.99 -4.05
N PRO A 258 -77.31 -25.12 -4.79
CA PRO A 258 -76.19 -25.40 -5.70
C PRO A 258 -76.54 -25.10 -7.18
N TYR A 259 -76.01 -24.00 -7.73
CA TYR A 259 -75.74 -23.75 -9.16
C TYR A 259 -74.64 -22.65 -9.19
N ALA A 260 -73.58 -22.63 -9.99
CA ALA A 260 -73.29 -23.28 -11.26
C ALA A 260 -71.75 -23.37 -11.48
N SER A 261 -71.34 -24.39 -12.25
CA SER A 261 -70.14 -24.49 -13.09
C SER A 261 -68.80 -23.93 -12.56
N ALA A 262 -67.90 -24.86 -12.23
CA ALA A 262 -66.48 -24.61 -12.10
C ALA A 262 -65.90 -24.05 -13.42
N ASP A 263 -65.21 -22.93 -13.33
CA ASP A 263 -64.36 -22.40 -14.40
C ASP A 263 -63.15 -23.34 -14.54
N PRO A 264 -62.85 -23.91 -15.72
CA PRO A 264 -61.67 -24.74 -15.88
C PRO A 264 -60.42 -23.84 -15.80
N THR A 265 -59.47 -24.25 -14.94
CA THR A 265 -58.11 -23.70 -14.89
C THR A 265 -57.50 -23.66 -16.29
N GLN A 266 -57.16 -22.47 -16.77
CA GLN A 266 -56.39 -22.31 -18.00
C GLN A 266 -54.95 -22.81 -17.77
N PRO A 267 -54.41 -23.68 -18.64
CA PRO A 267 -53.00 -24.04 -18.63
C PRO A 267 -52.16 -22.85 -19.10
N VAL A 268 -51.17 -22.45 -18.31
CA VAL A 268 -50.13 -21.51 -18.76
C VAL A 268 -49.24 -22.24 -19.76
N ALA A 269 -49.13 -21.73 -20.98
CA ALA A 269 -48.28 -22.31 -22.03
C ALA A 269 -46.78 -22.21 -21.65
N PRO A 270 -45.97 -23.26 -21.89
CA PRO A 270 -44.53 -23.17 -21.73
C PRO A 270 -43.92 -22.22 -22.78
N TYR A 271 -42.94 -21.43 -22.35
CA TYR A 271 -42.20 -20.47 -23.17
C TYR A 271 -41.71 -21.09 -24.49
N ALA A 272 -41.96 -20.36 -25.58
CA ALA A 272 -41.60 -20.72 -26.94
C ALA A 272 -40.09 -20.95 -27.09
N SER A 273 -39.74 -21.97 -27.86
CA SER A 273 -38.41 -22.21 -28.41
C SER A 273 -37.88 -20.94 -29.08
N ALA A 274 -36.68 -20.52 -28.67
CA ALA A 274 -35.95 -19.41 -29.24
C ALA A 274 -35.72 -19.62 -30.75
N ASP A 275 -36.00 -18.58 -31.54
CA ASP A 275 -35.62 -18.50 -32.95
C ASP A 275 -34.09 -18.60 -33.09
N PRO A 276 -33.55 -19.35 -34.06
CA PRO A 276 -32.13 -19.39 -34.33
C PRO A 276 -31.63 -18.01 -34.78
N THR A 277 -30.57 -17.54 -34.15
CA THR A 277 -29.86 -16.29 -34.44
C THR A 277 -29.50 -16.18 -35.93
N GLN A 278 -30.06 -15.19 -36.63
CA GLN A 278 -29.60 -14.81 -37.95
C GLN A 278 -28.23 -14.09 -37.85
N PRO A 279 -27.25 -14.44 -38.68
CA PRO A 279 -25.99 -13.70 -38.77
C PRO A 279 -26.22 -12.33 -39.42
N VAL A 280 -25.87 -11.26 -38.70
CA VAL A 280 -25.89 -9.88 -39.20
C VAL A 280 -24.74 -9.72 -40.20
N PRO A 281 -24.99 -9.28 -41.46
CA PRO A 281 -23.92 -9.00 -42.40
C PRO A 281 -23.10 -7.78 -41.92
N PRO A 282 -21.78 -7.73 -42.21
CA PRO A 282 -20.96 -6.57 -41.88
C PRO A 282 -21.48 -5.35 -42.64
N TYR A 283 -21.72 -4.23 -41.94
CA TYR A 283 -21.96 -2.95 -42.58
C TYR A 283 -20.73 -2.57 -43.41
N ALA A 284 -20.89 -2.60 -44.73
CA ALA A 284 -19.96 -2.02 -45.68
C ALA A 284 -20.28 -0.52 -45.81
N ASP A 285 -19.84 0.29 -44.85
CA ASP A 285 -19.71 1.74 -45.05
C ASP A 285 -18.31 2.02 -45.61
N SER A 286 -18.18 1.81 -46.91
CA SER A 286 -17.20 2.48 -47.73
C SER A 286 -17.63 3.93 -47.91
N GLU A 287 -17.32 4.81 -46.93
CA GLU A 287 -17.00 6.24 -47.14
C GLU A 287 -16.60 6.95 -45.83
N ARG A 288 -15.31 7.35 -45.76
CA ARG A 288 -14.72 8.45 -44.94
C ARG A 288 -14.58 8.25 -43.41
N THR A 289 -13.37 7.84 -43.02
CA THR A 289 -12.48 8.72 -42.26
C THR A 289 -11.03 8.34 -42.59
N GLN A 290 -10.40 9.22 -43.36
CA GLN A 290 -9.02 9.07 -43.83
C GLN A 290 -8.05 9.06 -42.64
N PRO A 291 -6.92 8.35 -42.70
CA PRO A 291 -5.81 8.64 -41.81
C PRO A 291 -5.29 10.04 -42.16
N THR A 292 -5.52 11.01 -41.28
CA THR A 292 -4.79 12.27 -41.32
C THR A 292 -3.32 11.94 -41.06
N THR A 293 -2.55 11.91 -42.15
CA THR A 293 -1.09 11.91 -42.09
C THR A 293 -0.68 13.16 -41.30
N PRO A 294 0.16 13.06 -40.25
CA PRO A 294 0.74 14.25 -39.64
C PRO A 294 1.45 15.02 -40.75
N ARG A 295 1.14 16.31 -40.96
CA ARG A 295 1.94 17.15 -41.85
C ARG A 295 3.38 17.06 -41.37
N GLN A 296 4.23 16.48 -42.20
CA GLN A 296 5.66 16.62 -42.08
C GLN A 296 5.94 18.11 -42.34
N PRO A 297 6.60 18.84 -41.42
CA PRO A 297 6.96 20.21 -41.68
C PRO A 297 7.94 20.21 -42.85
N THR A 298 7.52 20.79 -43.97
CA THR A 298 8.43 21.16 -45.07
C THR A 298 9.53 22.02 -44.46
N ALA A 299 10.77 21.84 -44.91
CA ALA A 299 11.98 22.48 -44.40
C ALA A 299 12.00 24.03 -44.46
N GLU A 300 10.87 24.66 -44.73
CA GLU A 300 10.69 26.12 -44.82
C GLU A 300 10.07 26.72 -43.55
N GLN A 301 9.52 25.92 -42.62
CA GLN A 301 8.99 26.42 -41.33
C GLN A 301 9.98 26.30 -40.16
N ALA A 302 11.21 25.87 -40.41
CA ALA A 302 12.26 25.77 -39.40
C ALA A 302 13.08 27.08 -39.22
N VAL A 303 12.81 28.11 -40.02
CA VAL A 303 13.63 29.34 -40.03
C VAL A 303 12.99 30.51 -39.26
N ASP A 304 11.67 30.48 -39.02
CA ASP A 304 10.95 31.64 -38.43
C ASP A 304 10.75 31.57 -36.90
N ASN A 305 11.27 30.54 -36.22
CA ASN A 305 11.12 30.39 -34.75
C ASN A 305 12.38 30.75 -33.94
N GLU A 306 13.38 31.40 -34.54
CA GLU A 306 14.47 32.07 -33.79
C GLU A 306 14.04 33.48 -33.34
N SER A 307 12.98 33.55 -32.53
CA SER A 307 12.64 34.77 -31.80
C SER A 307 13.26 34.73 -30.40
N THR A 308 14.50 35.19 -30.30
CA THR A 308 14.98 36.10 -29.24
C THR A 308 14.49 35.81 -27.81
N MET A 309 15.14 34.88 -27.12
CA MET A 309 15.08 34.80 -25.65
C MET A 309 16.01 35.87 -25.05
N ILE A 310 15.46 37.06 -24.78
CA ILE A 310 16.15 38.11 -24.01
C ILE A 310 16.25 37.66 -22.55
N ILE A 311 17.48 37.50 -22.08
CA ILE A 311 17.82 37.26 -20.68
C ILE A 311 17.66 38.61 -19.93
N PRO A 312 16.79 38.73 -18.90
CA PRO A 312 16.76 39.93 -18.06
C PRO A 312 17.97 39.95 -17.11
N PRO A 313 18.60 41.12 -16.85
CA PRO A 313 19.75 41.21 -15.96
C PRO A 313 19.32 41.03 -14.49
N THR A 314 20.14 40.29 -13.75
CA THR A 314 20.01 40.04 -12.31
C THR A 314 20.32 41.30 -11.50
N GLU A 315 19.32 41.87 -10.83
CA GLU A 315 19.54 42.94 -9.84
C GLU A 315 20.06 42.37 -8.51
N ASN A 316 21.24 42.88 -8.14
CA ASN A 316 21.89 42.71 -6.84
C ASN A 316 21.07 43.36 -5.73
N PHE A 317 20.48 42.57 -4.84
CA PHE A 317 20.05 43.08 -3.53
C PHE A 317 21.21 43.01 -2.54
N ARG A 318 21.86 44.16 -2.35
CA ARG A 318 22.82 44.42 -1.27
C ARG A 318 22.23 45.55 -0.40
N ARG A 319 21.61 45.19 0.73
CA ARG A 319 21.66 45.86 2.05
C ARG A 319 20.70 45.20 3.01
#